data_AF-A0A285GP63-F1
#
_entry.id   AF-A0A285GP63-F1
#
_cell.length_a   1.000
_cell.length_b   1.000
_cell.length_c   1.000
_cell.angle_alpha   90.00
_cell.angle_beta   90.00
_cell.angle_gamma   90.00
#
_symmetry.space_group_name_H-M   'P 1'
#
loop_
_entity.id
_entity.type
_entity.pdbx_description
1 polymer ?
#
loop_
_entity_poly.entity_id
_entity_poly.type
_entity_poly.pdbx_seq_one_letter_code
_entity_poly.pdbx_strand_id
1 'polypeptide(L)'
;MSVNPADVKVRASTPGGAEPKILGYDAAGVVERVGSAVTLFRPGDEVWYAGSIARPGTNAEFHLVDERITGPKPASLSFAEAAALPLTALTAWESLFDRFRLTTESTGKLLIMGAAGGSVRSWYSWPAS
;
A
#
# COMPACT_ATOMS: atom_id res chain seq x y z
N MET A 1 -10.95 -0.67 -4.19
CA MET A 1 -10.54 -0.94 -2.79
C MET A 1 -10.09 -2.38 -2.70
N SER A 2 -8.98 -2.65 -2.03
CA SER A 2 -8.51 -4.01 -1.71
C SER A 2 -8.98 -4.47 -0.34
N VAL A 3 -8.98 -5.79 -0.12
CA VAL A 3 -9.09 -6.41 1.20
C VAL A 3 -7.79 -7.17 1.46
N ASN A 4 -7.05 -6.79 2.50
CA ASN A 4 -5.81 -7.44 2.89
C ASN A 4 -6.03 -8.32 4.13
N PRO A 5 -5.15 -9.32 4.39
CA PRO A 5 -5.21 -10.10 5.63
C PRO A 5 -5.15 -9.26 6.93
N ALA A 6 -4.58 -8.05 6.86
CA ALA A 6 -4.58 -7.09 7.97
C ALA A 6 -6.00 -6.63 8.34
N ASP A 7 -6.87 -6.39 7.35
CA ASP A 7 -8.27 -5.99 7.58
C ASP A 7 -9.03 -7.03 8.39
N VAL A 8 -8.84 -8.31 8.06
CA VAL A 8 -9.47 -9.43 8.78
C VAL A 8 -8.97 -9.52 10.22
N LYS A 9 -7.66 -9.33 10.44
CA LYS A 9 -7.05 -9.35 11.78
C LYS A 9 -7.54 -8.20 12.65
N VAL A 10 -7.63 -6.98 12.11
CA VAL A 10 -8.15 -5.81 12.85
C VAL A 10 -9.62 -6.00 13.21
N ARG A 11 -10.42 -6.56 12.29
CA ARG A 11 -11.82 -6.87 12.58
C ARG A 11 -11.95 -7.90 13.70
N ALA A 12 -11.15 -8.97 13.67
CA ALA A 12 -11.19 -10.02 14.69
C ALA A 12 -10.71 -9.57 16.08
N SER A 13 -9.83 -8.56 16.15
CA SER A 13 -9.31 -8.02 17.41
C SER A 13 -10.16 -6.90 18.02
N THR A 14 -11.24 -6.48 17.35
CA THR A 14 -12.15 -5.45 17.85
C THR A 14 -13.15 -6.07 18.84
N PRO A 15 -13.19 -5.65 20.12
CA PRO A 15 -14.13 -6.18 21.10
C PRO A 15 -15.59 -5.93 20.71
N GLY A 16 -16.48 -6.85 21.05
CA GLY A 16 -17.92 -6.64 20.89
C GLY A 16 -18.41 -5.42 21.68
N GLY A 17 -19.15 -4.53 21.02
CA GLY A 17 -19.67 -3.28 21.62
C GLY A 17 -18.78 -2.04 21.45
N ALA A 18 -17.63 -2.15 20.77
CA ALA A 18 -16.84 -0.98 20.39
C ALA A 18 -17.50 -0.21 19.22
N GLU A 19 -17.26 1.11 19.17
CA GLU A 19 -17.69 1.96 18.06
C GLU A 19 -17.21 1.42 16.70
N PRO A 20 -18.04 1.47 15.64
CA PRO A 20 -17.68 0.97 14.32
C PRO A 20 -16.41 1.64 13.79
N LYS A 21 -15.40 0.83 13.44
CA LYS A 21 -14.20 1.30 12.72
C LYS A 21 -14.41 1.21 11.22
N ILE A 22 -14.11 2.28 10.51
CA ILE A 22 -13.96 2.27 9.05
C ILE A 22 -12.67 1.50 8.73
N LEU A 23 -12.79 0.41 7.96
CA LEU A 23 -11.66 -0.45 7.54
C LEU A 23 -11.18 -0.08 6.12
N GLY A 24 -10.25 -0.86 5.56
CA GLY A 24 -9.64 -0.60 4.25
C GLY A 24 -8.39 0.25 4.37
N TYR A 25 -7.29 -0.24 3.81
CA TYR A 25 -5.99 0.46 3.87
C TYR A 25 -5.32 0.62 2.52
N ASP A 26 -5.98 0.25 1.42
CA ASP A 26 -5.52 0.58 0.07
C ASP A 26 -6.56 1.45 -0.63
N ALA A 27 -6.10 2.52 -1.26
CA ALA A 27 -6.96 3.42 -2.03
C ALA A 27 -6.30 3.84 -3.34
N ALA A 28 -7.16 4.09 -4.33
CA ALA A 28 -6.86 4.88 -5.50
C ALA A 28 -8.07 5.76 -5.80
N GLY A 29 -7.84 7.03 -6.15
CA GLY A 29 -8.91 8.00 -6.36
C GLY A 29 -8.38 9.33 -6.90
N VAL A 30 -9.24 10.34 -6.91
CA VAL A 30 -8.91 11.69 -7.38
C VAL A 30 -8.82 12.63 -6.19
N VAL A 31 -7.83 13.51 -6.17
CA VAL A 31 -7.72 14.55 -5.15
C VAL A 31 -8.87 15.53 -5.32
N GLU A 32 -9.75 15.60 -4.32
CA GLU A 32 -10.86 16.54 -4.30
C GLU A 32 -10.40 17.93 -3.81
N ARG A 33 -9.68 17.96 -2.69
CA ARG A 33 -9.17 19.19 -2.04
C ARG A 33 -7.84 18.92 -1.35
N VAL A 34 -7.07 19.99 -1.15
CA VAL A 34 -5.78 19.95 -0.43
C VAL A 34 -5.75 20.97 0.70
N GLY A 35 -4.96 20.69 1.74
CA GLY A 35 -4.68 21.64 2.82
C GLY A 35 -3.75 22.77 2.35
N SER A 36 -3.69 23.88 3.10
CA SER A 36 -2.89 25.06 2.72
C SER A 36 -1.38 24.82 2.68
N ALA A 37 -0.89 23.79 3.36
CA ALA A 37 0.52 23.43 3.41
C ALA A 37 0.91 22.30 2.42
N VAL A 38 -0.07 21.73 1.71
CA VAL A 38 0.18 20.65 0.73
C VAL A 38 0.86 21.23 -0.50
N THR A 39 1.90 20.55 -0.98
CA THR A 39 2.71 21.03 -2.11
C THR A 39 2.91 19.98 -3.20
N LEU A 40 2.71 18.70 -2.89
CA LEU A 40 2.97 17.58 -3.81
C LEU A 40 1.79 17.26 -4.73
N PHE A 41 0.58 17.71 -4.38
CA PHE A 41 -0.65 17.37 -5.11
C PHE A 41 -1.61 18.57 -5.19
N ARG A 42 -2.54 18.50 -6.14
CA ARG A 42 -3.62 19.46 -6.35
C ARG A 42 -4.94 18.77 -6.71
N PRO A 43 -6.09 19.47 -6.59
CA PRO A 43 -7.36 18.95 -7.04
C PRO A 43 -7.31 18.44 -8.49
N GLY A 44 -7.88 17.26 -8.73
CA GLY A 44 -7.90 16.58 -10.02
C GLY A 44 -6.78 15.57 -10.25
N ASP A 45 -5.74 15.53 -9.41
CA ASP A 45 -4.67 14.54 -9.56
C ASP A 45 -5.17 13.11 -9.24
N GLU A 46 -4.82 12.13 -10.08
CA GLU A 46 -5.06 10.71 -9.79
C GLU A 46 -3.98 10.16 -8.85
N VAL A 47 -4.39 9.66 -7.69
CA VAL A 47 -3.48 9.21 -6.64
C VAL A 47 -3.81 7.81 -6.15
N TRP A 48 -2.83 7.18 -5.54
CA TRP A 48 -2.97 5.91 -4.83
C TRP A 48 -2.07 5.90 -3.59
N TYR A 49 -2.45 5.14 -2.57
CA TYR A 49 -1.71 5.05 -1.32
C TYR A 49 -2.13 3.85 -0.47
N ALA A 50 -1.23 3.46 0.43
CA ALA A 50 -1.56 2.63 1.58
C ALA A 50 -1.84 3.55 2.79
N GLY A 51 -3.03 3.42 3.38
CA GLY A 51 -3.44 4.11 4.59
C GLY A 51 -2.79 3.56 5.86
N SER A 52 -3.26 4.02 7.01
CA SER A 52 -2.74 3.62 8.32
C SER A 52 -3.84 3.03 9.19
N ILE A 53 -3.54 1.91 9.86
CA ILE A 53 -4.42 1.28 10.85
C ILE A 53 -4.69 2.15 12.09
N ALA A 54 -3.93 3.23 12.26
CA ALA A 54 -4.10 4.20 13.35
C ALA A 54 -5.16 5.28 13.03
N ARG A 55 -5.73 5.29 11.83
CA ARG A 55 -6.73 6.26 11.35
C ARG A 55 -7.95 5.53 10.77
N PRO A 56 -9.11 6.21 10.61
CA PRO A 56 -10.22 5.65 9.84
C PRO A 56 -9.73 5.19 8.45
N GLY A 57 -10.18 4.03 8.01
CA GLY A 57 -9.78 3.44 6.74
C GLY A 57 -10.50 4.02 5.52
N THR A 58 -10.23 3.41 4.37
CA THR A 58 -10.62 3.88 3.04
C THR A 58 -12.00 3.38 2.58
N ASN A 59 -12.74 2.64 3.40
CA ASN A 59 -14.11 2.20 3.11
C ASN A 59 -15.13 3.34 3.27
N ALA A 60 -14.89 4.45 2.59
CA ALA A 60 -15.69 5.66 2.58
C ALA A 60 -15.54 6.36 1.22
N GLU A 61 -16.50 7.21 0.85
CA GLU A 61 -16.44 7.98 -0.39
C GLU A 61 -15.33 9.05 -0.37
N PHE A 62 -15.00 9.54 0.83
CA PHE A 62 -13.92 10.50 1.06
C PHE A 62 -13.01 10.02 2.16
N HIS A 63 -11.71 10.24 1.99
CA HIS A 63 -10.70 9.85 2.97
C HIS A 63 -9.57 10.89 3.02
N LEU A 64 -9.16 11.25 4.24
CA LEU A 64 -8.05 12.18 4.47
C LEU A 64 -6.74 11.40 4.55
N VAL A 65 -5.75 11.84 3.77
CA VAL A 65 -4.43 11.22 3.72
C VAL A 65 -3.34 12.30 3.75
N ASP A 66 -2.18 11.94 4.28
CA ASP A 66 -1.00 12.80 4.28
C ASP A 66 -0.28 12.70 2.92
N GLU A 67 0.13 13.83 2.34
CA GLU A 67 0.78 13.86 1.03
C GLU A 67 2.07 13.02 0.99
N ARG A 68 2.75 12.85 2.13
CA ARG A 68 4.02 12.10 2.23
C ARG A 68 3.87 10.59 2.07
N ILE A 69 2.66 10.07 2.24
CA ILE A 69 2.34 8.65 2.03
C ILE A 69 1.47 8.44 0.78
N THR A 70 1.29 9.50 -0.01
CA THR A 70 0.50 9.50 -1.23
C THR A 70 1.42 9.52 -2.44
N GLY A 71 1.10 8.72 -3.46
CA GLY A 71 1.83 8.71 -4.72
C GLY A 71 0.91 8.96 -5.91
N PRO A 72 1.48 9.33 -7.08
CA PRO A 72 0.72 9.38 -8.32
C PRO A 72 0.27 7.97 -8.71
N LYS A 73 -0.99 7.82 -9.11
CA LYS A 73 -1.50 6.56 -9.63
C LYS A 73 -0.80 6.25 -10.97
N PRO A 74 -0.34 5.00 -11.22
CA PRO A 74 0.16 4.62 -12.53
C PRO A 74 -0.90 4.85 -13.62
N ALA A 75 -0.51 5.54 -14.70
CA ALA A 75 -1.43 5.89 -15.79
C ALA A 75 -1.91 4.66 -16.58
N SER A 76 -1.15 3.57 -16.56
CA SER A 76 -1.48 2.31 -17.25
C SER A 76 -2.50 1.44 -16.51
N LEU A 77 -2.84 1.76 -15.26
CA LEU A 77 -3.76 0.97 -14.45
C LEU A 77 -5.10 1.67 -14.31
N SER A 78 -6.18 0.90 -14.29
CA SER A 78 -7.47 1.39 -13.80
C SER A 78 -7.43 1.70 -12.30
N PHE A 79 -8.40 2.44 -11.79
CA PHE A 79 -8.52 2.68 -10.33
C PHE A 79 -8.70 1.38 -9.54
N ALA A 80 -9.42 0.39 -10.10
CA ALA A 80 -9.64 -0.88 -9.44
C ALA A 80 -8.34 -1.66 -9.28
N GLU A 81 -7.54 -1.75 -10.35
CA GLU A 81 -6.23 -2.41 -10.35
C GLU A 81 -5.25 -1.66 -9.44
N ALA A 82 -5.20 -0.33 -9.55
CA ALA A 82 -4.32 0.49 -8.71
C ALA A 82 -4.67 0.34 -7.23
N ALA A 83 -5.96 0.28 -6.84
CA ALA A 83 -6.35 0.12 -5.45
C ALA A 83 -6.08 -1.29 -4.88
N ALA A 84 -5.62 -2.26 -5.68
CA ALA A 84 -5.28 -3.61 -5.23
C ALA A 84 -3.80 -3.77 -4.81
N LEU A 85 -3.00 -2.74 -5.03
CA LEU A 85 -1.54 -2.83 -5.06
C LEU A 85 -0.74 -2.01 -4.02
N PRO A 86 -1.23 -0.92 -3.37
CA PRO A 86 -0.32 -0.03 -2.63
C PRO A 86 0.41 -0.73 -1.47
N LEU A 87 -0.31 -1.43 -0.58
CA LEU A 87 0.28 -2.13 0.56
C LEU A 87 1.19 -3.28 0.12
N THR A 88 0.80 -4.00 -0.92
CA THR A 88 1.55 -5.15 -1.44
C THR A 88 2.83 -4.69 -2.14
N ALA A 89 2.75 -3.61 -2.92
CA ALA A 89 3.89 -2.96 -3.56
C ALA A 89 4.88 -2.38 -2.53
N LEU A 90 4.38 -1.68 -1.49
CA LEU A 90 5.24 -1.18 -0.42
C LEU A 90 5.95 -2.31 0.32
N THR A 91 5.25 -3.39 0.64
CA THR A 91 5.84 -4.56 1.31
C THR A 91 6.94 -5.21 0.47
N ALA A 92 6.70 -5.32 -0.85
CA ALA A 92 7.70 -5.82 -1.78
C ALA A 92 8.91 -4.88 -1.85
N TRP A 93 8.68 -3.57 -1.93
CA TRP A 93 9.74 -2.55 -1.96
C TRP A 93 10.62 -2.61 -0.70
N GLU A 94 10.04 -2.56 0.50
CA GLU A 94 10.79 -2.65 1.76
C GLU A 94 11.61 -3.95 1.84
N SER A 95 11.07 -5.05 1.33
CA SER A 95 11.78 -6.33 1.31
C SER A 95 12.99 -6.31 0.38
N LEU A 96 12.85 -5.75 -0.82
CA LEU A 96 13.90 -5.72 -1.83
C LEU A 96 14.97 -4.67 -1.53
N PHE A 97 14.57 -3.46 -1.12
CA PHE A 97 15.47 -2.32 -1.06
C PHE A 97 15.91 -1.98 0.37
N ASP A 98 15.05 -2.16 1.38
CA ASP A 98 15.45 -1.83 2.76
C ASP A 98 16.08 -3.03 3.47
N ARG A 99 15.48 -4.22 3.30
CA ARG A 99 16.00 -5.47 3.88
C ARG A 99 17.13 -6.06 3.06
N PHE A 100 16.91 -6.33 1.78
CA PHE A 100 17.93 -6.93 0.93
C PHE A 100 18.94 -5.93 0.36
N ARG A 101 18.66 -4.63 0.44
CA ARG A 101 19.57 -3.57 -0.01
C ARG A 101 20.01 -3.76 -1.45
N LEU A 102 19.10 -4.24 -2.28
CA LEU A 102 19.35 -4.36 -3.72
C LEU A 102 19.58 -2.97 -4.30
N THR A 103 20.49 -2.90 -5.26
CA THR A 103 20.80 -1.71 -6.05
C THR A 103 20.56 -2.03 -7.53
N THR A 104 20.64 -1.02 -8.38
CA THR A 104 20.58 -1.22 -9.84
C THR A 104 21.68 -2.18 -10.36
N GLU A 105 22.79 -2.28 -9.64
CA GLU A 105 23.93 -3.14 -9.97
C GLU A 105 23.80 -4.56 -9.41
N SER A 106 22.78 -4.84 -8.59
CA SER A 106 22.62 -6.14 -7.96
C SER A 106 22.19 -7.20 -8.98
N THR A 107 22.98 -8.27 -9.09
CA THR A 107 22.68 -9.44 -9.94
C THR A 107 22.49 -10.71 -9.11
N GLY A 108 21.58 -11.60 -9.52
CA GLY A 108 21.38 -12.88 -8.83
C GLY A 108 20.03 -13.50 -9.16
N LYS A 109 19.65 -14.55 -8.42
CA LYS A 109 18.34 -15.19 -8.52
C LYS A 109 17.54 -14.93 -7.24
N LEU A 110 16.33 -14.41 -7.37
CA LEU A 110 15.40 -14.22 -6.27
C LEU A 110 14.33 -15.32 -6.31
N LEU A 111 14.19 -16.07 -5.22
CA LEU A 111 13.06 -16.99 -5.04
C LEU A 111 11.92 -16.24 -4.33
N ILE A 112 10.77 -16.13 -5.00
CA ILE A 112 9.53 -15.59 -4.43
C ILE A 112 8.60 -16.76 -4.13
N MET A 113 8.35 -17.03 -2.85
CA MET A 113 7.37 -18.02 -2.42
C MET A 113 6.01 -17.35 -2.20
N GLY A 114 4.93 -17.98 -2.68
CA GLY A 114 3.58 -17.44 -2.52
C GLY A 114 3.24 -16.29 -3.48
N ALA A 115 3.91 -16.19 -4.63
CA ALA A 115 3.73 -15.13 -5.63
C ALA A 115 2.28 -14.98 -6.16
N ALA A 116 1.44 -16.00 -6.00
CA ALA A 116 0.03 -15.94 -6.35
C ALA A 116 -0.84 -15.18 -5.31
N GLY A 117 -0.30 -14.86 -4.13
CA GLY A 117 -0.92 -14.01 -3.12
C GLY A 117 -0.25 -12.64 -3.04
N GLY A 118 -0.95 -11.61 -2.57
CA GLY A 118 -0.43 -10.24 -2.48
C GLY A 118 0.73 -10.02 -1.49
N SER A 119 1.31 -11.05 -0.89
CA SER A 119 2.45 -10.94 0.03
C SER A 119 3.68 -11.66 -0.51
N VAL A 120 4.83 -10.97 -0.52
CA VAL A 120 6.12 -11.55 -0.92
C VAL A 120 6.83 -12.16 0.29
N ARG A 121 7.25 -13.43 0.18
CA ARG A 121 8.16 -14.07 1.14
C ARG A 121 9.35 -14.65 0.37
N SER A 122 10.57 -14.29 0.74
CA SER A 122 11.77 -14.58 -0.05
C SER A 122 12.94 -15.15 0.77
N TRP A 123 13.77 -15.95 0.11
CA TRP A 123 15.06 -16.48 0.58
C TRP A 123 16.12 -16.26 -0.52
N TYR A 124 17.38 -16.09 -0.13
CA TYR A 124 18.50 -15.90 -1.05
C TYR A 124 19.63 -16.90 -0.82
N SER A 125 20.29 -17.28 -1.90
CA SER A 125 21.63 -17.89 -1.90
C SER A 125 22.54 -17.08 -2.82
N TRP A 126 23.74 -16.74 -2.35
CA TRP A 126 24.79 -16.17 -3.18
C TRP A 126 25.63 -17.31 -3.76
N PRO A 127 26.06 -17.23 -5.04
CA PRO A 127 27.09 -18.15 -5.54
C PRO A 127 28.38 -17.90 -4.73
N ALA A 128 28.92 -18.97 -4.15
CA ALA A 128 30.24 -18.93 -3.55
C ALA A 128 31.28 -18.67 -4.66
N SER A 129 32.03 -17.58 -4.54
CA SER A 129 33.30 -17.37 -5.24
C SER A 129 34.44 -17.83 -4.34
#